data_AF-A0A3S9MYG0-F1
#
_entry.id   AF-A0A3S9MYG0-F1
#
_cell.length_a   1.000
_cell.length_b   1.000
_cell.length_c   1.000
_cell.angle_alpha   90.00
_cell.angle_beta   90.00
_cell.angle_gamma   90.00
#
_symmetry.space_group_name_H-M   'P 1'
#
loop_
_entity.id
_entity.type
_entity.pdbx_description
1 polymer ?
#
loop_
_entity_poly.entity_id
_entity_poly.type
_entity_poly.pdbx_seq_one_letter_code
_entity_poly.pdbx_strand_id
1 'polypeptide(L)'
;MNYRPLLLISFIAATSLIIGCADDNDDRFASDVTIKNFVYRGMNAFYLYKAEIPVLADDRFETVNELEEYHKQFDSPEEFFNSLKFDRDKFSIIYDDYIALEQVLSGQSPSNGMEFVLVEYPDNDANVFGFVRYTQNNSSAAENGVERGMIFNRIDGIQLTRSNFRTLLNQSTYTLGLATLEDDEIEDIDQEIPLFKEPFQEDPIHISKVIEEDGRKVGYLFYSSFLRQFDEDLNDVFGDFKSQGITDLVLDLRYNGGGSVNTAIILGSLISGNPTSDLFTREEWNPDIQEFLEANNPDQLLNFFKDRTDDGSALNELGLSEVYIITTPSTASASELVINSLAPYINVIQVGDNTAGKFQASITVYDSEDFRRAGANPAHTYAMQPLVYRSVNSAGNTDYFDGLEPDIELVEEIDNLGTLGDPNERLLRACLDDIIDGSVISSFPTRPRILFNKVSSSNDLKLLGNDMWNENLSLPIE
;
A
#
# COMPACT_ATOMS: atom_id res chain seq x y z
N MET A 1 48.06 -0.59 85.82
CA MET A 1 49.23 -0.39 84.95
C MET A 1 49.35 -1.60 84.04
N ASN A 2 49.36 -1.36 82.73
CA ASN A 2 49.72 -2.25 81.61
C ASN A 2 48.74 -3.34 81.12
N TYR A 3 48.03 -2.96 80.05
CA TYR A 3 47.79 -3.60 78.73
C TYR A 3 47.32 -5.07 78.64
N ARG A 4 46.21 -5.29 77.90
CA ARG A 4 46.15 -6.00 76.58
C ARG A 4 44.71 -6.10 76.02
N PRO A 5 44.52 -6.32 74.69
CA PRO A 5 43.52 -5.63 73.88
C PRO A 5 42.37 -6.48 73.30
N LEU A 6 41.45 -5.76 72.67
CA LEU A 6 40.27 -6.14 71.89
C LEU A 6 40.51 -7.25 70.84
N LEU A 7 39.56 -8.19 70.74
CA LEU A 7 39.45 -9.19 69.67
C LEU A 7 38.14 -8.92 68.90
N LEU A 8 38.27 -8.49 67.64
CA LEU A 8 37.16 -8.27 66.71
C LEU A 8 37.12 -9.48 65.76
N ILE A 9 35.99 -10.20 65.75
CA ILE A 9 35.76 -11.36 64.88
C ILE A 9 35.24 -10.85 63.54
N SER A 10 35.98 -11.12 62.46
CA SER A 10 35.56 -10.91 61.07
C SER A 10 35.09 -12.24 60.48
N PHE A 11 33.85 -12.27 59.98
CA PHE A 11 33.27 -13.39 59.26
C PHE A 11 33.49 -13.14 57.77
N ILE A 12 34.33 -13.95 57.12
CA ILE A 12 34.55 -13.94 55.67
C ILE A 12 33.58 -14.94 55.06
N ALA A 13 32.56 -14.46 54.35
CA ALA A 13 31.74 -15.27 53.45
C ALA A 13 32.39 -15.26 52.06
N ALA A 14 32.77 -16.44 51.57
CA ALA A 14 33.30 -16.63 50.24
C ALA A 14 32.14 -16.64 49.23
N THR A 15 32.07 -15.62 48.37
CA THR A 15 31.23 -15.62 47.16
C THR A 15 32.05 -16.09 45.98
N SER A 16 31.74 -17.29 45.51
CA SER A 16 32.24 -17.83 44.24
C SER A 16 31.58 -17.08 43.08
N LEU A 17 32.35 -16.26 42.36
CA LEU A 17 31.95 -15.69 41.08
C LEU A 17 32.00 -16.78 40.03
N ILE A 18 30.83 -17.26 39.61
CA ILE A 18 30.68 -18.04 38.39
C ILE A 18 30.49 -17.02 37.28
N ILE A 19 31.56 -16.77 36.51
CA ILE A 19 31.45 -16.02 35.25
C ILE A 19 30.88 -17.01 34.23
N GLY A 20 29.56 -16.98 34.05
CA GLY A 20 28.94 -17.52 32.85
C GLY A 20 29.17 -16.51 31.74
N CYS A 21 30.03 -16.83 30.77
CA CYS A 21 29.93 -16.21 29.46
C CYS A 21 28.61 -16.71 28.86
N ALA A 22 27.60 -15.85 28.79
CA ALA A 22 26.63 -15.98 27.73
C ALA A 22 27.43 -15.73 26.43
N ASP A 23 27.38 -16.67 25.49
CA ASP A 23 27.61 -16.31 24.09
C ASP A 23 26.48 -15.33 23.75
N ASP A 24 26.78 -14.04 23.81
CA ASP A 24 25.93 -13.01 23.23
C ASP A 24 25.98 -13.25 21.72
N ASN A 25 24.83 -13.48 21.11
CA ASN A 25 24.66 -13.91 19.71
C ASN A 25 24.92 -12.77 18.71
N ASP A 26 25.59 -11.72 19.17
CA ASP A 26 25.74 -10.40 18.59
C ASP A 26 26.78 -10.35 17.47
N ASP A 27 27.57 -11.42 17.31
CA ASP A 27 28.73 -11.50 16.41
C ASP A 27 28.56 -12.45 15.21
N ARG A 28 27.33 -12.92 14.92
CA ARG A 28 27.06 -13.80 13.76
C ARG A 28 26.15 -13.13 12.73
N PHE A 29 26.74 -12.32 11.86
CA PHE A 29 26.07 -11.89 10.64
C PHE A 29 25.86 -13.10 9.72
N ALA A 30 24.64 -13.25 9.17
CA ALA A 30 24.36 -14.26 8.18
C ALA A 30 25.21 -14.04 6.93
N SER A 31 25.65 -15.12 6.29
CA SER A 31 26.33 -15.02 5.00
C SER A 31 25.33 -14.76 3.88
N ASP A 32 25.77 -14.16 2.77
CA ASP A 32 24.95 -14.02 1.56
C ASP A 32 24.36 -15.36 1.09
N VAL A 33 25.10 -16.45 1.27
CA VAL A 33 24.64 -17.80 0.94
C VAL A 33 23.44 -18.20 1.80
N THR A 34 23.46 -17.86 3.09
CA THR A 34 22.35 -18.10 4.02
C THR A 34 21.10 -17.36 3.57
N ILE A 35 21.23 -16.07 3.22
CA ILE A 35 20.09 -15.26 2.78
C ILE A 35 19.58 -15.73 1.41
N LYS A 36 20.47 -16.10 0.47
CA LYS A 36 20.06 -16.67 -0.82
C LYS A 36 19.35 -18.02 -0.67
N ASN A 37 19.77 -18.87 0.28
CA ASN A 37 19.05 -20.11 0.60
C ASN A 37 17.62 -19.79 1.10
N PHE A 38 17.45 -18.77 1.95
CA PHE A 38 16.14 -18.28 2.36
C PHE A 38 15.31 -17.77 1.17
N VAL A 39 15.90 -16.95 0.30
CA VAL A 39 15.25 -16.43 -0.91
C VAL A 39 14.71 -17.56 -1.76
N TYR A 40 15.54 -18.58 -2.04
CA TYR A 40 15.11 -19.74 -2.81
C TYR A 40 13.94 -20.47 -2.14
N ARG A 41 14.05 -20.76 -0.84
CA ARG A 41 13.01 -21.46 -0.06
C ARG A 41 11.67 -20.73 -0.12
N GLY A 42 11.64 -19.43 0.14
CA GLY A 42 10.40 -18.66 0.16
C GLY A 42 9.78 -18.47 -1.23
N MET A 43 10.61 -18.18 -2.26
CA MET A 43 10.13 -18.06 -3.63
C MET A 43 9.63 -19.40 -4.19
N ASN A 44 10.34 -20.50 -3.94
CA ASN A 44 9.88 -21.83 -4.33
C ASN A 44 8.59 -22.25 -3.58
N ALA A 45 8.41 -21.86 -2.32
CA ALA A 45 7.19 -22.20 -1.58
C ALA A 45 5.97 -21.39 -2.06
N PHE A 46 6.10 -20.07 -2.17
CA PHE A 46 4.92 -19.20 -2.22
C PHE A 46 4.73 -18.46 -3.53
N TYR A 47 5.75 -18.32 -4.38
CA TYR A 47 5.66 -17.42 -5.51
C TYR A 47 4.53 -17.80 -6.47
N LEU A 48 3.63 -16.85 -6.76
CA LEU A 48 2.45 -17.06 -7.60
C LEU A 48 2.83 -17.66 -8.96
N TYR A 49 3.91 -17.14 -9.56
CA TYR A 49 4.39 -17.54 -10.89
C TYR A 49 5.48 -18.62 -10.82
N LYS A 50 5.53 -19.43 -9.75
CA LYS A 50 6.52 -20.50 -9.59
C LYS A 50 6.62 -21.39 -10.83
N ALA A 51 5.48 -21.80 -11.38
CA ALA A 51 5.40 -22.74 -12.50
C ALA A 51 6.05 -22.20 -13.79
N GLU A 52 6.15 -20.88 -13.93
CA GLU A 52 6.75 -20.20 -15.08
C GLU A 52 8.26 -19.99 -14.94
N ILE A 53 8.85 -20.28 -13.77
CA ILE A 53 10.26 -20.03 -13.46
C ILE A 53 10.99 -21.37 -13.29
N PRO A 54 11.71 -21.87 -14.31
CA PRO A 54 12.33 -23.20 -14.28
C PRO A 54 13.33 -23.42 -13.13
N VAL A 55 13.92 -22.34 -12.60
CA VAL A 55 14.85 -22.42 -11.46
C VAL A 55 14.10 -22.75 -10.17
N LEU A 56 12.80 -22.45 -10.06
CA LEU A 56 11.97 -22.75 -8.91
C LEU A 56 11.30 -24.13 -8.98
N ALA A 57 11.63 -24.99 -9.95
CA ALA A 57 11.13 -26.36 -9.97
C ALA A 57 11.65 -27.15 -8.76
N ASP A 58 10.81 -27.99 -8.16
CA ASP A 58 11.15 -28.71 -6.92
C ASP A 58 12.30 -29.70 -7.08
N ASP A 59 12.51 -30.21 -8.29
CA ASP A 59 13.60 -31.11 -8.66
C ASP A 59 14.77 -30.38 -9.34
N ARG A 60 14.78 -29.04 -9.34
CA ARG A 60 15.83 -28.25 -10.02
C ARG A 60 17.22 -28.54 -9.47
N PHE A 61 17.38 -28.67 -8.16
CA PHE A 61 18.67 -28.91 -7.50
C PHE A 61 18.62 -30.20 -6.70
N GLU A 62 19.56 -31.12 -6.94
CA GLU A 62 19.58 -32.41 -6.22
C GLU A 62 20.10 -32.26 -4.78
N THR A 63 20.93 -31.24 -4.54
CA THR A 63 21.57 -31.00 -3.24
C THR A 63 21.66 -29.52 -2.93
N VAL A 64 21.70 -29.18 -1.63
CA VAL A 64 21.96 -27.81 -1.17
C VAL A 64 23.27 -27.26 -1.75
N ASN A 65 24.32 -28.07 -1.85
CA ASN A 65 25.58 -27.64 -2.46
C ASN A 65 25.40 -27.19 -3.92
N GLU A 66 24.53 -27.83 -4.70
CA GLU A 66 24.29 -27.42 -6.09
C GLU A 66 23.57 -26.07 -6.16
N LEU A 67 22.59 -25.84 -5.29
CA LEU A 67 21.92 -24.55 -5.12
C LEU A 67 22.93 -23.46 -4.70
N GLU A 68 23.80 -23.76 -3.73
CA GLU A 68 24.82 -22.82 -3.25
C GLU A 68 25.90 -22.53 -4.30
N GLU A 69 26.23 -23.48 -5.17
CA GLU A 69 27.07 -23.21 -6.35
C GLU A 69 26.33 -22.29 -7.35
N TYR A 70 25.03 -22.48 -7.55
CA TYR A 70 24.22 -21.60 -8.40
C TYR A 70 24.19 -20.16 -7.89
N HIS A 71 24.10 -19.97 -6.56
CA HIS A 71 24.14 -18.66 -5.90
C HIS A 71 25.38 -17.81 -6.21
N LYS A 72 26.50 -18.43 -6.59
CA LYS A 72 27.77 -17.74 -6.88
C LYS A 72 27.74 -16.90 -8.15
N GLN A 73 26.69 -17.04 -8.97
CA GLN A 73 26.49 -16.24 -10.17
C GLN A 73 25.91 -14.85 -9.87
N PHE A 74 25.42 -14.62 -8.65
CA PHE A 74 24.79 -13.38 -8.24
C PHE A 74 25.64 -12.70 -7.17
N ASP A 75 25.81 -11.39 -7.28
CA ASP A 75 26.64 -10.61 -6.36
C ASP A 75 25.93 -10.36 -5.02
N SER A 76 24.59 -10.46 -4.98
CA SER A 76 23.78 -10.15 -3.78
C SER A 76 22.52 -11.01 -3.68
N PRO A 77 21.89 -11.12 -2.49
CA PRO A 77 20.56 -11.72 -2.34
C PRO A 77 19.48 -11.03 -3.18
N GLU A 78 19.55 -9.71 -3.34
CA GLU A 78 18.62 -8.91 -4.12
C GLU A 78 18.71 -9.23 -5.61
N GLU A 79 19.92 -9.36 -6.14
CA GLU A 79 20.12 -9.78 -7.53
C GLU A 79 19.59 -11.19 -7.78
N PHE A 80 19.84 -12.12 -6.84
CA PHE A 80 19.30 -13.47 -6.92
C PHE A 80 17.77 -13.48 -6.87
N PHE A 81 17.15 -12.78 -5.92
CA PHE A 81 15.70 -12.64 -5.82
C PHE A 81 15.09 -12.10 -7.12
N ASN A 82 15.68 -11.03 -7.68
CA ASN A 82 15.20 -10.43 -8.92
C ASN A 82 15.31 -11.38 -10.13
N SER A 83 16.29 -12.30 -10.13
CA SER A 83 16.43 -13.32 -11.17
C SER A 83 15.32 -14.38 -11.16
N LEU A 84 14.58 -14.50 -10.04
CA LEU A 84 13.51 -15.48 -9.85
C LEU A 84 12.12 -14.90 -10.18
N LYS A 85 12.03 -13.62 -10.52
CA LYS A 85 10.75 -12.96 -10.81
C LYS A 85 10.32 -13.21 -12.26
N PHE A 86 9.01 -13.34 -12.45
CA PHE A 86 8.39 -13.29 -13.75
C PHE A 86 8.55 -11.90 -14.37
N ASP A 87 8.79 -11.81 -15.68
CA ASP A 87 9.10 -10.53 -16.38
C ASP A 87 8.06 -9.42 -16.16
N ARG A 88 6.80 -9.79 -15.88
CA ARG A 88 5.71 -8.83 -15.64
C ARG A 88 5.51 -8.49 -14.16
N ASP A 89 6.19 -9.17 -13.25
CA ASP A 89 6.07 -8.93 -11.82
C ASP A 89 6.91 -7.73 -11.39
N LYS A 90 6.22 -6.62 -11.15
CA LYS A 90 6.82 -5.38 -10.63
C LYS A 90 6.62 -5.19 -9.13
N PHE A 91 5.92 -6.12 -8.47
CA PHE A 91 5.39 -5.94 -7.11
C PHE A 91 6.14 -6.78 -6.08
N SER A 92 6.65 -7.96 -6.46
CA SER A 92 7.47 -8.75 -5.54
C SER A 92 8.78 -8.05 -5.24
N ILE A 93 9.12 -7.91 -3.94
CA ILE A 93 10.33 -7.25 -3.47
C ILE A 93 10.98 -8.04 -2.33
N ILE A 94 12.30 -7.92 -2.19
CA ILE A 94 13.07 -8.34 -1.02
C ILE A 94 13.61 -7.10 -0.33
N TYR A 95 13.64 -7.14 0.99
CA TYR A 95 14.09 -6.03 1.81
C TYR A 95 15.06 -6.53 2.88
N ASP A 96 16.11 -5.77 3.16
CA ASP A 96 17.20 -6.13 4.06
C ASP A 96 16.89 -5.82 5.53
N ASP A 97 15.92 -4.93 5.80
CA ASP A 97 15.42 -4.56 7.12
C ASP A 97 13.89 -4.70 7.25
N TYR A 98 13.42 -5.87 7.67
CA TYR A 98 12.00 -6.13 7.87
C TYR A 98 11.32 -5.15 8.83
N ILE A 99 12.06 -4.40 9.67
CA ILE A 99 11.45 -3.48 10.66
C ILE A 99 10.92 -2.27 9.90
N ALA A 100 11.72 -1.74 8.97
CA ALA A 100 11.28 -0.69 8.08
C ALA A 100 10.16 -1.18 7.13
N LEU A 101 10.20 -2.44 6.69
CA LEU A 101 9.10 -3.04 5.93
C LEU A 101 7.79 -3.08 6.74
N GLU A 102 7.84 -3.57 7.98
CA GLU A 102 6.69 -3.62 8.91
C GLU A 102 6.14 -2.22 9.21
N GLN A 103 7.01 -1.22 9.37
CA GLN A 103 6.62 0.18 9.52
C GLN A 103 5.87 0.68 8.29
N VAL A 104 6.40 0.46 7.09
CA VAL A 104 5.75 0.88 5.84
C VAL A 104 4.39 0.19 5.66
N LEU A 105 4.30 -1.11 5.93
CA LEU A 105 3.04 -1.88 5.87
C LEU A 105 1.98 -1.37 6.87
N SER A 106 2.41 -0.69 7.93
CA SER A 106 1.53 0.00 8.88
C SER A 106 1.45 1.51 8.62
N GLY A 107 1.81 1.98 7.43
CA GLY A 107 1.71 3.40 7.05
C GLY A 107 2.65 4.32 7.85
N GLN A 108 3.71 3.78 8.44
CA GLN A 108 4.75 4.54 9.14
C GLN A 108 5.97 4.69 8.26
N SER A 109 6.32 5.94 7.95
CA SER A 109 7.56 6.23 7.22
C SER A 109 8.02 7.67 7.46
N PRO A 110 9.31 7.98 7.27
CA PRO A 110 9.76 9.36 7.20
C PRO A 110 9.13 10.07 6.00
N SER A 111 8.27 11.05 6.26
CA SER A 111 7.54 11.77 5.22
C SER A 111 7.41 13.25 5.55
N ASN A 112 7.32 14.10 4.53
CA ASN A 112 6.88 15.48 4.69
C ASN A 112 5.39 15.65 4.38
N GLY A 113 4.70 14.57 3.98
CA GLY A 113 3.27 14.52 3.68
C GLY A 113 2.84 15.13 2.35
N MET A 114 3.76 15.53 1.47
CA MET A 114 3.39 15.97 0.12
C MET A 114 3.15 14.77 -0.79
N GLU A 115 1.93 14.66 -1.32
CA GLU A 115 1.57 13.65 -2.32
C GLU A 115 1.51 14.31 -3.69
N PHE A 116 2.17 13.72 -4.67
CA PHE A 116 2.41 14.35 -5.96
C PHE A 116 2.56 13.34 -7.08
N VAL A 117 2.54 13.85 -8.30
CA VAL A 117 2.96 13.12 -9.49
C VAL A 117 3.88 13.99 -10.30
N LEU A 118 4.86 13.33 -10.92
CA LEU A 118 5.89 13.90 -11.76
C LEU A 118 5.58 13.58 -13.21
N VAL A 119 5.72 14.57 -14.07
CA VAL A 119 5.44 14.47 -15.49
C VAL A 119 6.53 15.17 -16.31
N GLU A 120 6.62 14.83 -17.60
CA GLU A 120 7.52 15.48 -18.54
C GLU A 120 7.09 16.90 -18.87
N TYR A 121 8.06 17.77 -19.18
CA TYR A 121 7.75 19.04 -19.83
C TYR A 121 7.24 18.79 -21.25
N PRO A 122 6.26 19.57 -21.76
CA PRO A 122 5.76 19.44 -23.13
C PRO A 122 6.85 19.56 -24.20
N ASP A 123 7.78 20.49 -24.01
CA ASP A 123 8.83 20.81 -24.98
C ASP A 123 10.18 20.15 -24.72
N ASN A 124 10.33 19.44 -23.59
CA ASN A 124 11.60 18.81 -23.19
C ASN A 124 11.39 17.59 -22.27
N ASP A 125 11.36 16.40 -22.87
CA ASP A 125 11.16 15.12 -22.17
C ASP A 125 12.24 14.77 -21.12
N ALA A 126 13.39 15.45 -21.14
CA ALA A 126 14.43 15.28 -20.11
C ALA A 126 14.08 16.01 -18.81
N ASN A 127 13.36 17.13 -18.89
CA ASN A 127 12.92 17.91 -17.75
C ASN A 127 11.64 17.34 -17.16
N VAL A 128 11.52 17.44 -15.85
CA VAL A 128 10.39 16.93 -15.09
C VAL A 128 9.85 18.04 -14.19
N PHE A 129 8.54 18.19 -14.12
CA PHE A 129 7.89 18.98 -13.09
C PHE A 129 6.87 18.10 -12.36
N GLY A 130 6.44 18.54 -11.19
CA GLY A 130 5.42 17.87 -10.40
C GLY A 130 4.25 18.78 -10.11
N PHE A 131 3.10 18.15 -9.90
CA PHE A 131 1.94 18.80 -9.31
C PHE A 131 1.52 18.09 -8.04
N VAL A 132 1.14 18.88 -7.05
CA VAL A 132 0.68 18.38 -5.76
C VAL A 132 -0.74 17.84 -5.93
N ARG A 133 -0.93 16.58 -5.57
CA ARG A 133 -2.24 15.91 -5.55
C ARG A 133 -3.01 16.28 -4.29
N TYR A 134 -2.36 16.18 -3.14
CA TYR A 134 -2.87 16.60 -1.84
C TYR A 134 -1.72 16.61 -0.83
N THR A 135 -2.00 17.04 0.40
CA THR A 135 -1.08 16.92 1.52
C THR A 135 -1.70 16.08 2.61
N GLN A 136 -0.95 15.17 3.20
CA GLN A 136 -1.37 14.46 4.39
C GLN A 136 -1.66 15.43 5.54
N ASN A 137 -2.70 15.16 6.33
CA ASN A 137 -3.08 15.99 7.47
C ASN A 137 -1.95 16.03 8.51
N ASN A 138 -1.74 17.18 9.17
CA ASN A 138 -0.72 17.35 10.21
C ASN A 138 0.72 17.04 9.75
N SER A 139 1.03 17.31 8.48
CA SER A 139 2.35 17.09 7.90
C SER A 139 3.12 18.40 7.67
N SER A 140 4.45 18.31 7.50
CA SER A 140 5.30 19.44 7.14
C SER A 140 4.78 20.19 5.91
N ALA A 141 4.34 19.48 4.87
CA ALA A 141 3.79 20.08 3.66
C ALA A 141 2.50 20.87 3.95
N ALA A 142 1.57 20.30 4.71
CA ALA A 142 0.34 20.98 5.10
C ALA A 142 0.63 22.23 5.96
N GLU A 143 1.57 22.15 6.90
CA GLU A 143 1.94 23.27 7.78
C GLU A 143 2.67 24.41 7.06
N ASN A 144 3.43 24.09 6.01
CA ASN A 144 4.20 25.07 5.23
C ASN A 144 3.43 25.60 4.01
N GLY A 145 2.13 25.29 3.91
CA GLY A 145 1.24 25.87 2.90
C GLY A 145 1.40 25.25 1.51
N VAL A 146 1.85 24.00 1.41
CA VAL A 146 1.74 23.24 0.17
C VAL A 146 0.27 22.88 -0.04
N GLU A 147 -0.27 23.20 -1.20
CA GLU A 147 -1.68 22.95 -1.53
C GLU A 147 -1.82 22.12 -2.80
N ARG A 148 -2.91 21.37 -2.90
CA ARG A 148 -3.31 20.66 -4.12
C ARG A 148 -3.31 21.62 -5.31
N GLY A 149 -2.71 21.18 -6.42
CA GLY A 149 -2.57 21.95 -7.65
C GLY A 149 -1.37 22.90 -7.70
N MET A 150 -0.62 23.06 -6.61
CA MET A 150 0.70 23.71 -6.71
C MET A 150 1.61 22.92 -7.63
N ILE A 151 2.31 23.64 -8.51
CA ILE A 151 3.30 23.09 -9.43
C ILE A 151 4.70 23.40 -8.90
N PHE A 152 5.60 22.42 -9.00
CA PHE A 152 7.00 22.55 -8.63
C PHE A 152 7.89 21.90 -9.67
N ASN A 153 9.10 22.43 -9.86
CA ASN A 153 10.06 21.90 -10.81
C ASN A 153 11.49 21.95 -10.31
N ARG A 154 11.73 22.52 -9.13
CA ARG A 154 13.06 22.61 -8.52
C ARG A 154 13.06 22.05 -7.11
N ILE A 155 14.18 21.43 -6.74
CA ILE A 155 14.49 21.02 -5.36
C ILE A 155 15.84 21.64 -4.99
N ASP A 156 15.90 22.42 -3.93
CA ASP A 156 17.09 23.19 -3.52
C ASP A 156 17.66 24.06 -4.66
N GLY A 157 16.76 24.68 -5.44
CA GLY A 157 17.10 25.46 -6.64
C GLY A 157 17.56 24.64 -7.85
N ILE A 158 17.61 23.29 -7.76
CA ILE A 158 18.03 22.40 -8.84
C ILE A 158 16.82 21.91 -9.63
N GLN A 159 16.80 22.15 -10.95
CA GLN A 159 15.78 21.63 -11.86
C GLN A 159 15.67 20.11 -11.80
N LEU A 160 14.44 19.62 -11.66
CA LEU A 160 14.10 18.22 -11.72
C LEU A 160 14.23 17.69 -13.16
N THR A 161 14.83 16.51 -13.27
CA THR A 161 15.03 15.76 -14.51
C THR A 161 14.74 14.29 -14.25
N ARG A 162 14.52 13.50 -15.31
CA ARG A 162 14.36 12.04 -15.23
C ARG A 162 15.51 11.32 -14.48
N SER A 163 16.70 11.91 -14.48
CA SER A 163 17.91 11.32 -13.90
C SER A 163 18.17 11.67 -12.43
N ASN A 164 17.63 12.80 -11.93
CA ASN A 164 17.99 13.32 -10.61
C ASN A 164 16.84 13.34 -9.59
N PHE A 165 15.58 13.24 -10.02
CA PHE A 165 14.44 13.49 -9.14
C PHE A 165 14.40 12.54 -7.93
N ARG A 166 14.77 11.27 -8.12
CA ARG A 166 14.81 10.28 -7.03
C ARG A 166 15.80 10.70 -5.95
N THR A 167 17.00 11.13 -6.33
CA THR A 167 18.02 11.58 -5.39
C THR A 167 17.60 12.85 -4.67
N LEU A 168 17.06 13.83 -5.41
CA LEU A 168 16.67 15.12 -4.86
C LEU A 168 15.49 15.01 -3.88
N LEU A 169 14.47 14.23 -4.22
CA LEU A 169 13.27 14.02 -3.37
C LEU A 169 13.50 13.05 -2.22
N ASN A 170 14.58 12.26 -2.23
CA ASN A 170 14.90 11.35 -1.12
C ASN A 170 15.49 12.06 0.11
N GLN A 171 15.97 13.30 -0.05
CA GLN A 171 16.57 14.08 1.05
C GLN A 171 15.61 14.25 2.24
N SER A 172 16.16 14.26 3.46
CA SER A 172 15.38 14.48 4.68
C SER A 172 14.88 15.93 4.81
N THR A 173 15.56 16.90 4.21
CA THR A 173 15.18 18.31 4.20
C THR A 173 15.52 18.91 2.85
N TYR A 174 14.63 19.71 2.28
CA TYR A 174 14.87 20.42 1.02
C TYR A 174 13.92 21.61 0.84
N THR A 175 14.20 22.51 -0.10
CA THR A 175 13.24 23.53 -0.54
C THR A 175 12.55 23.11 -1.84
N LEU A 176 11.23 23.28 -1.88
CA LEU A 176 10.37 23.02 -3.05
C LEU A 176 10.24 24.32 -3.85
N GLY A 177 10.92 24.42 -4.99
CA GLY A 177 10.83 25.58 -5.87
C GLY A 177 9.61 25.49 -6.77
N LEU A 178 8.73 26.49 -6.65
CA LEU A 178 7.45 26.51 -7.35
C LEU A 178 7.58 27.00 -8.80
N ALA A 179 6.59 26.63 -9.60
CA ALA A 179 6.40 27.05 -10.98
C ALA A 179 4.89 27.21 -11.28
N THR A 180 4.57 27.89 -12.38
CA THR A 180 3.24 27.92 -12.99
C THR A 180 3.23 27.13 -14.30
N LEU A 181 2.03 26.77 -14.76
CA LEU A 181 1.77 26.26 -16.10
C LEU A 181 0.82 27.25 -16.78
N GLU A 182 1.32 27.98 -17.78
CA GLU A 182 0.53 28.90 -18.61
C GLU A 182 0.80 28.59 -20.09
N ASP A 183 -0.25 28.39 -20.89
CA ASP A 183 -0.14 28.10 -22.33
C ASP A 183 0.85 26.96 -22.69
N ASP A 184 0.82 25.86 -21.92
CA ASP A 184 1.74 24.71 -22.02
C ASP A 184 3.22 25.00 -21.70
N GLU A 185 3.54 26.21 -21.23
CA GLU A 185 4.88 26.58 -20.77
C GLU A 185 4.98 26.53 -19.24
N ILE A 186 6.09 25.96 -18.75
CA ILE A 186 6.41 25.93 -17.32
C ILE A 186 7.31 27.12 -16.99
N GLU A 187 6.81 28.02 -16.15
CA GLU A 187 7.55 29.21 -15.72
C GLU A 187 7.90 29.15 -14.23
N ASP A 188 9.16 29.47 -13.91
CA ASP A 188 9.64 29.51 -12.54
C ASP A 188 8.97 30.66 -11.75
N ILE A 189 8.44 30.35 -10.57
CA ILE A 189 8.02 31.37 -9.60
C ILE A 189 9.17 31.57 -8.60
N ASP A 190 9.45 32.82 -8.23
CA ASP A 190 10.39 33.18 -7.15
C ASP A 190 9.76 32.92 -5.77
N GLN A 191 9.35 31.67 -5.55
CA GLN A 191 8.80 31.16 -4.31
C GLN A 191 9.33 29.76 -4.05
N GLU A 192 9.82 29.54 -2.84
CA GLU A 192 10.26 28.24 -2.37
C GLU A 192 9.58 27.90 -1.04
N ILE A 193 9.19 26.64 -0.86
CA ILE A 193 8.59 26.13 0.38
C ILE A 193 9.58 25.17 1.04
N PRO A 194 10.03 25.42 2.28
CA PRO A 194 10.89 24.47 2.99
C PRO A 194 10.07 23.25 3.44
N LEU A 195 10.60 22.05 3.17
CA LEU A 195 10.02 20.79 3.59
C LEU A 195 11.03 19.95 4.36
N PHE A 196 10.54 19.24 5.36
CA PHE A 196 11.33 18.33 6.18
C PHE A 196 10.55 17.04 6.41
N LYS A 197 11.23 15.91 6.28
CA LYS A 197 10.69 14.58 6.54
C LYS A 197 10.88 14.25 8.01
N GLU A 198 9.81 13.81 8.64
CA GLU A 198 9.80 13.32 10.02
C GLU A 198 9.12 11.94 10.06
N PRO A 199 9.36 11.12 11.09
CA PRO A 199 8.56 9.93 11.33
C PRO A 199 7.08 10.30 11.32
N PHE A 200 6.33 9.76 10.36
CA PHE A 200 4.95 10.12 10.11
C PHE A 200 4.09 8.87 10.07
N GLN A 201 2.93 8.93 10.72
CA GLN A 201 1.88 7.93 10.60
C GLN A 201 0.85 8.47 9.62
N GLU A 202 0.69 7.78 8.50
CA GLU A 202 -0.37 8.08 7.54
C GLU A 202 -1.74 7.81 8.16
N ASP A 203 -2.65 8.77 7.97
CA ASP A 203 -4.07 8.63 8.28
C ASP A 203 -4.81 8.35 6.96
N PRO A 204 -5.36 7.14 6.79
CA PRO A 204 -6.03 6.76 5.56
C PRO A 204 -7.37 7.48 5.37
N ILE A 205 -7.96 8.03 6.43
CA ILE A 205 -9.25 8.75 6.40
C ILE A 205 -8.94 10.25 6.22
N HIS A 206 -8.60 10.64 5.00
CA HIS A 206 -8.18 12.03 4.73
C HIS A 206 -9.33 13.03 4.89
N ILE A 207 -10.51 12.69 4.37
CA ILE A 207 -11.72 13.52 4.41
C ILE A 207 -12.93 12.61 4.63
N SER A 208 -13.75 12.93 5.63
CA SER A 208 -15.08 12.35 5.83
C SER A 208 -16.11 13.45 6.07
N LYS A 209 -17.20 13.47 5.31
CA LYS A 209 -18.30 14.42 5.50
C LYS A 209 -19.61 13.96 4.87
N VAL A 210 -20.70 14.61 5.28
CA VAL A 210 -22.02 14.46 4.65
C VAL A 210 -22.33 15.71 3.82
N ILE A 211 -22.69 15.50 2.56
CA ILE A 211 -23.11 16.52 1.61
C ILE A 211 -24.63 16.44 1.49
N GLU A 212 -25.32 17.55 1.75
CA GLU A 212 -26.76 17.65 1.57
C GLU A 212 -27.07 18.46 0.30
N GLU A 213 -27.68 17.83 -0.69
CA GLU A 213 -28.05 18.46 -1.97
C GLU A 213 -29.35 17.86 -2.49
N ASP A 214 -30.29 18.71 -2.93
CA ASP A 214 -31.62 18.32 -3.42
C ASP A 214 -32.38 17.32 -2.53
N GLY A 215 -32.18 17.42 -1.22
CA GLY A 215 -32.82 16.58 -0.21
C GLY A 215 -32.20 15.18 -0.06
N ARG A 216 -31.12 14.89 -0.78
CA ARG A 216 -30.26 13.71 -0.57
C ARG A 216 -29.19 14.00 0.46
N LYS A 217 -28.76 12.95 1.17
CA LYS A 217 -27.61 12.97 2.07
C LYS A 217 -26.57 12.01 1.55
N VAL A 218 -25.48 12.56 1.03
CA VAL A 218 -24.41 11.80 0.41
C VAL A 218 -23.22 11.76 1.37
N GLY A 219 -22.82 10.58 1.82
CA GLY A 219 -21.53 10.42 2.49
C GLY A 219 -20.41 10.59 1.47
N TYR A 220 -19.40 11.39 1.79
CA TYR A 220 -18.17 11.49 1.01
C TYR A 220 -16.99 11.06 1.89
N LEU A 221 -16.26 10.05 1.41
CA LEU A 221 -15.06 9.54 2.08
C LEU A 221 -13.91 9.52 1.07
N PHE A 222 -12.90 10.36 1.28
CA PHE A 222 -11.60 10.20 0.63
C PHE A 222 -10.73 9.27 1.47
N TYR A 223 -10.48 8.08 0.94
CA TYR A 223 -9.76 7.02 1.64
C TYR A 223 -8.45 6.70 0.90
N SER A 224 -7.31 7.05 1.50
CA SER A 224 -6.02 7.13 0.80
C SER A 224 -5.17 5.87 0.84
N SER A 225 -5.40 4.96 1.79
CA SER A 225 -4.68 3.68 1.89
C SER A 225 -5.47 2.66 2.73
N PHE A 226 -5.26 1.36 2.52
CA PHE A 226 -5.86 0.29 3.32
C PHE A 226 -4.93 -0.12 4.46
N LEU A 227 -5.10 0.50 5.63
CA LEU A 227 -4.24 0.28 6.79
C LEU A 227 -5.04 -0.35 7.94
N ARG A 228 -4.71 -1.59 8.29
CA ARG A 228 -5.44 -2.42 9.28
C ARG A 228 -5.62 -1.75 10.64
N GLN A 229 -4.62 -0.99 11.10
CA GLN A 229 -4.70 -0.33 12.41
C GLN A 229 -5.73 0.79 12.48
N PHE A 230 -6.31 1.22 11.34
CA PHE A 230 -7.39 2.19 11.26
C PHE A 230 -8.76 1.55 10.99
N ASP A 231 -8.89 0.22 11.08
CA ASP A 231 -10.16 -0.47 10.85
C ASP A 231 -11.28 0.00 11.81
N GLU A 232 -10.92 0.34 13.07
CA GLU A 232 -11.86 0.92 14.04
C GLU A 232 -12.26 2.35 13.68
N ASP A 233 -11.30 3.21 13.31
CA ASP A 233 -11.58 4.59 12.89
C ASP A 233 -12.46 4.61 11.63
N LEU A 234 -12.21 3.67 10.70
CA LEU A 234 -13.05 3.49 9.52
C LEU A 234 -14.47 3.06 9.90
N ASN A 235 -14.61 2.13 10.84
CA ASN A 235 -15.91 1.70 11.35
C ASN A 235 -16.67 2.86 12.05
N ASP A 236 -15.96 3.75 12.75
CA ASP A 236 -16.53 4.93 13.40
C ASP A 236 -17.05 5.95 12.37
N VAL A 237 -16.31 6.18 11.27
CA VAL A 237 -16.78 7.03 10.14
C VAL A 237 -18.11 6.52 9.58
N PHE A 238 -18.24 5.20 9.39
CA PHE A 238 -19.48 4.60 8.92
C PHE A 238 -20.60 4.67 9.97
N GLY A 239 -20.26 4.61 11.26
CA GLY A 239 -21.17 4.90 12.37
C GLY A 239 -21.73 6.33 12.31
N ASP A 240 -20.87 7.31 12.05
CA ASP A 240 -21.25 8.70 11.88
C ASP A 240 -22.15 8.90 10.66
N PHE A 241 -21.80 8.32 9.51
CA PHE A 241 -22.64 8.32 8.30
C PHE A 241 -24.02 7.71 8.55
N LYS A 242 -24.07 6.54 9.21
CA LYS A 242 -25.31 5.86 9.57
C LYS A 242 -26.16 6.72 10.51
N SER A 243 -25.55 7.37 11.49
CA SER A 243 -26.25 8.25 12.45
C SER A 243 -26.84 9.50 11.78
N GLN A 244 -26.16 10.03 10.76
CA GLN A 244 -26.61 11.18 9.98
C GLN A 244 -27.65 10.83 8.91
N GLY A 245 -27.85 9.52 8.68
CA GLY A 245 -28.86 8.97 7.78
C GLY A 245 -28.54 9.22 6.32
N ILE A 246 -27.29 9.02 5.91
CA ILE A 246 -26.93 9.06 4.48
C ILE A 246 -27.71 8.01 3.70
N THR A 247 -28.04 8.34 2.45
CA THR A 247 -28.73 7.43 1.52
C THR A 247 -27.85 6.97 0.39
N ASP A 248 -26.77 7.70 0.13
CA ASP A 248 -25.87 7.53 -0.99
C ASP A 248 -24.42 7.71 -0.50
N LEU A 249 -23.45 7.05 -1.13
CA LEU A 249 -22.04 7.12 -0.76
C LEU A 249 -21.17 7.36 -2.00
N VAL A 250 -20.28 8.34 -1.89
CA VAL A 250 -19.14 8.54 -2.79
C VAL A 250 -17.87 8.17 -2.05
N LEU A 251 -17.23 7.09 -2.49
CA LEU A 251 -15.94 6.62 -2.00
C LEU A 251 -14.85 7.07 -2.99
N ASP A 252 -13.95 7.94 -2.54
CA ASP A 252 -12.90 8.50 -3.37
C ASP A 252 -11.58 7.76 -3.12
N LEU A 253 -11.22 6.89 -4.06
CA LEU A 253 -10.00 6.06 -4.06
C LEU A 253 -8.99 6.54 -5.10
N ARG A 254 -9.14 7.77 -5.62
CA ARG A 254 -8.44 8.23 -6.81
C ARG A 254 -6.91 8.14 -6.71
N TYR A 255 -6.35 8.17 -5.50
CA TYR A 255 -4.90 8.05 -5.26
C TYR A 255 -4.51 6.87 -4.36
N ASN A 256 -5.44 5.95 -4.11
CA ASN A 256 -5.24 4.83 -3.20
C ASN A 256 -4.64 3.61 -3.92
N GLY A 257 -3.36 3.36 -3.65
CA GLY A 257 -2.61 2.25 -4.23
C GLY A 257 -2.91 0.87 -3.62
N GLY A 258 -3.76 0.79 -2.59
CA GLY A 258 -4.17 -0.43 -1.95
C GLY A 258 -3.71 -0.56 -0.49
N GLY A 259 -3.40 -1.79 -0.09
CA GLY A 259 -2.94 -2.16 1.23
C GLY A 259 -3.53 -3.47 1.72
N SER A 260 -4.02 -3.49 2.95
CA SER A 260 -4.60 -4.68 3.59
C SER A 260 -5.80 -5.26 2.82
N VAL A 261 -5.73 -6.56 2.49
CA VAL A 261 -6.87 -7.36 2.03
C VAL A 261 -7.99 -7.36 3.07
N ASN A 262 -7.63 -7.39 4.36
CA ASN A 262 -8.58 -7.44 5.46
C ASN A 262 -9.43 -6.18 5.53
N THR A 263 -8.78 -5.02 5.49
CA THR A 263 -9.45 -3.72 5.47
C THR A 263 -10.35 -3.59 4.23
N ALA A 264 -9.97 -4.15 3.07
CA ALA A 264 -10.83 -4.17 1.88
C ALA A 264 -12.12 -4.96 2.10
N ILE A 265 -12.05 -6.13 2.75
CA ILE A 265 -13.23 -6.93 3.11
C ILE A 265 -14.11 -6.15 4.11
N ILE A 266 -13.51 -5.50 5.12
CA ILE A 266 -14.23 -4.68 6.10
C ILE A 266 -14.94 -3.51 5.41
N LEU A 267 -14.23 -2.74 4.56
CA LEU A 267 -14.81 -1.61 3.83
C LEU A 267 -15.96 -2.07 2.93
N GLY A 268 -15.80 -3.17 2.19
CA GLY A 268 -16.87 -3.74 1.39
C GLY A 268 -18.09 -4.13 2.23
N SER A 269 -17.87 -4.75 3.39
CA SER A 269 -18.93 -5.14 4.32
C SER A 269 -19.65 -3.93 4.94
N LEU A 270 -18.90 -2.89 5.31
CA LEU A 270 -19.43 -1.62 5.81
C LEU A 270 -20.36 -0.94 4.80
N ILE A 271 -20.04 -1.01 3.51
CA ILE A 271 -20.84 -0.43 2.43
C ILE A 271 -22.11 -1.24 2.20
N SER A 272 -21.98 -2.53 1.90
CA SER A 272 -23.09 -3.34 1.36
C SER A 272 -23.93 -4.04 2.42
N GLY A 273 -23.38 -4.30 3.62
CA GLY A 273 -24.05 -5.07 4.67
C GLY A 273 -24.39 -6.51 4.26
N ASN A 274 -23.59 -7.10 3.36
CA ASN A 274 -23.80 -8.48 2.92
C ASN A 274 -23.66 -9.46 4.11
N PRO A 275 -24.45 -10.56 4.13
CA PRO A 275 -24.27 -11.63 5.10
C PRO A 275 -22.85 -12.22 5.09
N THR A 276 -22.35 -12.63 6.26
CA THR A 276 -21.04 -13.29 6.40
C THR A 276 -20.95 -14.68 5.75
N SER A 277 -22.04 -15.17 5.15
CA SER A 277 -22.04 -16.36 4.31
C SER A 277 -21.74 -16.08 2.84
N ASP A 278 -21.81 -14.80 2.44
CA ASP A 278 -21.53 -14.39 1.07
C ASP A 278 -20.02 -14.30 0.84
N LEU A 279 -19.57 -14.82 -0.30
CA LEU A 279 -18.16 -14.82 -0.67
C LEU A 279 -17.74 -13.42 -1.12
N PHE A 280 -16.75 -12.83 -0.47
CA PHE A 280 -16.11 -11.61 -0.95
C PHE A 280 -15.17 -11.96 -2.11
N THR A 281 -14.19 -12.83 -1.84
CA THR A 281 -13.24 -13.33 -2.84
C THR A 281 -12.83 -14.76 -2.57
N ARG A 282 -12.42 -15.45 -3.64
CA ARG A 282 -11.65 -16.70 -3.58
C ARG A 282 -10.20 -16.42 -3.96
N GLU A 283 -9.28 -17.09 -3.29
CA GLU A 283 -7.85 -17.06 -3.59
C GLU A 283 -7.50 -18.18 -4.57
N GLU A 284 -6.67 -17.89 -5.55
CA GLU A 284 -6.05 -18.89 -6.42
C GLU A 284 -4.53 -18.78 -6.34
N TRP A 285 -3.92 -19.79 -5.74
CA TRP A 285 -2.51 -19.86 -5.38
C TRP A 285 -1.66 -20.50 -6.47
N ASN A 286 -0.33 -20.53 -6.25
CA ASN A 286 0.55 -21.39 -7.03
C ASN A 286 0.14 -22.88 -6.90
N PRO A 287 0.48 -23.76 -7.86
CA PRO A 287 -0.04 -25.12 -7.92
C PRO A 287 0.15 -25.95 -6.64
N ASP A 288 1.30 -25.84 -5.97
CA ASP A 288 1.61 -26.69 -4.83
C ASP A 288 0.81 -26.27 -3.60
N ILE A 289 0.71 -24.96 -3.36
CA ILE A 289 -0.09 -24.41 -2.27
C ILE A 289 -1.58 -24.62 -2.54
N GLN A 290 -2.02 -24.45 -3.79
CA GLN A 290 -3.40 -24.69 -4.20
C GLN A 290 -3.81 -26.14 -3.92
N GLU A 291 -3.02 -27.12 -4.38
CA GLU A 291 -3.30 -28.55 -4.16
C GLU A 291 -3.32 -28.88 -2.66
N PHE A 292 -2.36 -28.35 -1.89
CA PHE A 292 -2.31 -28.56 -0.46
C PHE A 292 -3.55 -28.02 0.27
N LEU A 293 -3.95 -26.78 -0.02
CA LEU A 293 -5.10 -26.15 0.61
C LEU A 293 -6.40 -26.86 0.24
N GLU A 294 -6.59 -27.23 -1.03
CA GLU A 294 -7.76 -27.99 -1.46
C GLU A 294 -7.89 -29.35 -0.77
N ALA A 295 -6.77 -30.03 -0.53
CA ALA A 295 -6.76 -31.34 0.12
C ALA A 295 -6.96 -31.27 1.65
N ASN A 296 -6.45 -30.22 2.30
CA ASN A 296 -6.35 -30.17 3.77
C ASN A 296 -7.27 -29.15 4.42
N ASN A 297 -7.47 -27.97 3.82
CA ASN A 297 -8.26 -26.89 4.40
C ASN A 297 -8.84 -25.95 3.33
N PRO A 298 -9.81 -26.40 2.51
CA PRO A 298 -10.31 -25.65 1.36
C PRO A 298 -10.99 -24.32 1.75
N ASP A 299 -11.48 -24.20 2.99
CA ASP A 299 -12.11 -22.98 3.48
C ASP A 299 -11.10 -21.81 3.59
N GLN A 300 -9.79 -22.06 3.69
CA GLN A 300 -8.77 -21.01 3.67
C GLN A 300 -8.66 -20.30 2.33
N LEU A 301 -9.15 -20.91 1.24
CA LEU A 301 -9.19 -20.27 -0.07
C LEU A 301 -10.34 -19.27 -0.19
N LEU A 302 -11.21 -19.15 0.82
CA LEU A 302 -12.44 -18.39 0.75
C LEU A 302 -12.41 -17.23 1.76
N ASN A 303 -12.54 -16.01 1.26
CA ASN A 303 -12.70 -14.81 2.05
C ASN A 303 -14.16 -14.37 1.98
N PHE A 304 -14.86 -14.38 3.13
CA PHE A 304 -16.26 -13.97 3.23
C PHE A 304 -16.40 -12.53 3.73
N PHE A 305 -17.56 -11.93 3.50
CA PHE A 305 -17.93 -10.66 4.16
C PHE A 305 -17.89 -10.80 5.69
N LYS A 306 -17.74 -9.67 6.38
CA LYS A 306 -17.57 -9.58 7.83
C LYS A 306 -18.71 -8.79 8.48
N ASP A 307 -18.99 -9.10 9.75
CA ASP A 307 -19.90 -8.34 10.61
C ASP A 307 -19.15 -7.67 11.78
N ARG A 308 -17.83 -7.87 11.85
CA ARG A 308 -16.94 -7.30 12.88
C ARG A 308 -15.60 -6.88 12.31
N THR A 309 -14.98 -5.91 12.97
CA THR A 309 -13.54 -5.64 12.85
C THR A 309 -12.72 -6.75 13.50
N ASP A 310 -11.40 -6.77 13.25
CA ASP A 310 -10.49 -7.74 13.88
C ASP A 310 -10.34 -7.51 15.39
N ASP A 311 -10.46 -6.26 15.85
CA ASP A 311 -10.48 -5.90 17.28
C ASP A 311 -11.84 -6.19 17.94
N GLY A 312 -12.82 -6.59 17.14
CA GLY A 312 -14.07 -7.19 17.59
C GLY A 312 -15.21 -6.20 17.78
N SER A 313 -15.14 -4.97 17.28
CA SER A 313 -16.31 -4.09 17.17
C SER A 313 -17.29 -4.64 16.13
N ALA A 314 -18.59 -4.51 16.37
CA ALA A 314 -19.59 -4.80 15.33
C ALA A 314 -19.52 -3.70 14.24
N LEU A 315 -19.69 -4.09 12.98
CA LEU A 315 -19.63 -3.15 11.86
C LEU A 315 -20.86 -2.23 11.82
N ASN A 316 -20.63 -0.95 11.60
CA ASN A 316 -21.67 0.06 11.36
C ASN A 316 -22.14 0.03 9.90
N GLU A 317 -22.62 -1.13 9.45
CA GLU A 317 -23.04 -1.39 8.08
C GLU A 317 -24.11 -0.39 7.60
N LEU A 318 -23.93 0.19 6.41
CA LEU A 318 -24.91 1.08 5.77
C LEU A 318 -25.99 0.29 5.03
N GLY A 319 -25.66 -0.86 4.46
CA GLY A 319 -26.60 -1.68 3.70
C GLY A 319 -27.01 -1.06 2.37
N LEU A 320 -26.08 -0.37 1.70
CA LEU A 320 -26.35 0.33 0.45
C LEU A 320 -26.47 -0.67 -0.71
N SER A 321 -27.41 -0.43 -1.61
CA SER A 321 -27.52 -1.18 -2.88
C SER A 321 -26.74 -0.54 -4.02
N GLU A 322 -26.13 0.62 -3.79
CA GLU A 322 -25.36 1.38 -4.77
C GLU A 322 -24.23 2.16 -4.08
N VAL A 323 -23.08 2.27 -4.75
CA VAL A 323 -21.95 3.11 -4.33
C VAL A 323 -21.25 3.71 -5.54
N TYR A 324 -20.83 4.97 -5.44
CA TYR A 324 -20.00 5.64 -6.43
C TYR A 324 -18.54 5.58 -5.99
N ILE A 325 -17.65 5.16 -6.87
CA ILE A 325 -16.22 5.04 -6.57
C ILE A 325 -15.41 5.87 -7.55
N ILE A 326 -14.68 6.86 -7.04
CA ILE A 326 -13.81 7.72 -7.86
C ILE A 326 -12.45 7.05 -8.03
N THR A 327 -11.99 6.90 -9.28
CA THR A 327 -10.77 6.15 -9.62
C THR A 327 -9.86 6.87 -10.61
N THR A 328 -8.57 6.53 -10.56
CA THR A 328 -7.57 6.88 -11.59
C THR A 328 -6.61 5.72 -11.81
N PRO A 329 -5.60 5.82 -12.71
CA PRO A 329 -4.56 4.80 -12.84
C PRO A 329 -3.68 4.61 -11.60
N SER A 330 -3.87 5.43 -10.54
CA SER A 330 -3.23 5.23 -9.23
C SER A 330 -4.09 4.42 -8.26
N THR A 331 -5.36 4.16 -8.60
CA THR A 331 -6.25 3.28 -7.85
C THR A 331 -5.84 1.85 -8.15
N ALA A 332 -5.34 1.12 -7.16
CA ALA A 332 -4.77 -0.21 -7.37
C ALA A 332 -5.15 -1.19 -6.28
N SER A 333 -5.00 -2.49 -6.57
CA SER A 333 -4.78 -3.51 -5.56
C SER A 333 -5.99 -3.67 -4.62
N ALA A 334 -5.88 -3.44 -3.31
CA ALA A 334 -7.01 -3.52 -2.38
C ALA A 334 -8.18 -2.59 -2.77
N SER A 335 -7.91 -1.45 -3.42
CA SER A 335 -8.95 -0.58 -3.99
C SER A 335 -9.74 -1.30 -5.09
N GLU A 336 -9.05 -1.98 -6.00
CA GLU A 336 -9.67 -2.77 -7.08
C GLU A 336 -10.38 -4.00 -6.54
N LEU A 337 -9.89 -4.56 -5.42
CA LEU A 337 -10.54 -5.65 -4.72
C LEU A 337 -11.93 -5.25 -4.22
N VAL A 338 -12.09 -4.06 -3.63
CA VAL A 338 -13.40 -3.55 -3.19
C VAL A 338 -14.35 -3.42 -4.38
N ILE A 339 -13.92 -2.76 -5.46
CA ILE A 339 -14.73 -2.56 -6.67
C ILE A 339 -15.17 -3.92 -7.24
N ASN A 340 -14.20 -4.82 -7.48
CA ASN A 340 -14.43 -6.11 -8.10
C ASN A 340 -15.31 -7.03 -7.24
N SER A 341 -15.16 -7.00 -5.91
CA SER A 341 -15.86 -7.93 -5.01
C SER A 341 -17.27 -7.49 -4.66
N LEU A 342 -17.56 -6.18 -4.73
CA LEU A 342 -18.90 -5.64 -4.53
C LEU A 342 -19.79 -5.73 -5.78
N ALA A 343 -19.21 -5.66 -6.99
CA ALA A 343 -19.96 -5.65 -8.25
C ALA A 343 -20.98 -6.78 -8.44
N PRO A 344 -20.77 -8.02 -7.94
CA PRO A 344 -21.80 -9.07 -8.03
C PRO A 344 -23.02 -8.87 -7.12
N TYR A 345 -22.95 -7.97 -6.13
CA TYR A 345 -23.93 -7.84 -5.05
C TYR A 345 -24.70 -6.52 -5.08
N ILE A 346 -24.03 -5.42 -5.44
CA ILE A 346 -24.60 -4.07 -5.46
C ILE A 346 -24.21 -3.35 -6.74
N ASN A 347 -24.89 -2.24 -7.05
CA ASN A 347 -24.49 -1.39 -8.17
C ASN A 347 -23.23 -0.60 -7.79
N VAL A 348 -22.12 -0.84 -8.48
CA VAL A 348 -20.87 -0.09 -8.27
C VAL A 348 -20.69 0.81 -9.49
N ILE A 349 -20.81 2.12 -9.30
CA ILE A 349 -20.61 3.11 -10.37
C ILE A 349 -19.20 3.69 -10.25
N GLN A 350 -18.32 3.30 -11.18
CA GLN A 350 -16.98 3.83 -11.24
C GLN A 350 -16.95 5.14 -12.04
N VAL A 351 -16.40 6.20 -11.43
CA VAL A 351 -16.29 7.54 -12.03
C VAL A 351 -14.81 7.92 -12.10
N GLY A 352 -14.33 8.27 -13.29
CA GLY A 352 -12.96 8.70 -13.49
C GLY A 352 -12.26 8.02 -14.65
N ASP A 353 -11.15 7.35 -14.36
CA ASP A 353 -10.30 6.67 -15.36
C ASP A 353 -10.06 5.21 -14.92
N ASN A 354 -9.48 4.41 -15.81
CA ASN A 354 -9.12 3.01 -15.54
C ASN A 354 -8.25 2.90 -14.29
N THR A 355 -8.44 1.83 -13.52
CA THR A 355 -7.57 1.47 -12.38
C THR A 355 -6.24 0.85 -12.86
N ALA A 356 -5.37 0.48 -11.93
CA ALA A 356 -3.99 0.06 -12.24
C ALA A 356 -3.85 -1.38 -12.79
N GLY A 357 -4.82 -2.26 -12.55
CA GLY A 357 -4.81 -3.65 -13.02
C GLY A 357 -4.10 -4.63 -12.11
N LYS A 358 -4.08 -4.39 -10.80
CA LYS A 358 -3.41 -5.24 -9.81
C LYS A 358 -4.41 -6.08 -9.02
N PHE A 359 -4.52 -7.35 -9.38
CA PHE A 359 -5.44 -8.32 -8.77
C PHE A 359 -4.74 -9.39 -7.91
N GLN A 360 -3.41 -9.29 -7.77
CA GLN A 360 -2.57 -10.22 -7.01
C GLN A 360 -2.29 -9.68 -5.61
N ALA A 361 -2.28 -10.58 -4.62
CA ALA A 361 -1.87 -10.29 -3.26
C ALA A 361 -0.45 -10.77 -2.98
N SER A 362 0.15 -10.19 -1.95
CA SER A 362 1.45 -10.57 -1.41
C SER A 362 1.37 -10.93 0.08
N ILE A 363 2.41 -11.56 0.61
CA ILE A 363 2.57 -11.81 2.05
C ILE A 363 4.01 -11.48 2.45
N THR A 364 4.23 -11.16 3.72
CA THR A 364 5.60 -11.02 4.23
C THR A 364 6.13 -12.40 4.63
N VAL A 365 7.25 -12.79 4.02
CA VAL A 365 7.95 -14.05 4.24
C VAL A 365 9.23 -13.75 5.01
N TYR A 366 9.41 -14.35 6.18
CA TYR A 366 10.60 -14.21 7.03
C TYR A 366 11.49 -15.45 6.91
N ASP A 367 12.81 -15.33 7.15
CA ASP A 367 13.66 -16.52 7.28
C ASP A 367 13.42 -17.21 8.63
N SER A 368 12.38 -18.02 8.72
CA SER A 368 12.11 -18.89 9.85
C SER A 368 11.77 -20.30 9.36
N GLU A 369 11.50 -21.22 10.28
CA GLU A 369 11.04 -22.59 9.95
C GLU A 369 9.69 -22.57 9.22
N ASP A 370 8.78 -21.71 9.68
CA ASP A 370 7.41 -21.56 9.19
C ASP A 370 7.20 -20.25 8.40
N PHE A 371 8.28 -19.61 7.95
CA PHE A 371 8.27 -18.33 7.24
C PHE A 371 7.56 -17.16 7.95
N ARG A 372 7.25 -17.28 9.25
CA ARG A 372 6.64 -16.22 10.06
C ARG A 372 7.66 -15.40 10.83
N ARG A 373 7.18 -14.27 11.34
CA ARG A 373 7.92 -13.36 12.19
C ARG A 373 8.52 -14.04 13.42
N ALA A 374 7.75 -14.92 14.06
CA ALA A 374 8.19 -15.61 15.26
C ALA A 374 9.24 -16.67 14.89
N GLY A 375 10.42 -16.61 15.49
CA GLY A 375 11.52 -17.51 15.14
C GLY A 375 12.30 -17.10 13.89
N ALA A 376 12.10 -15.87 13.39
CA ALA A 376 12.94 -15.30 12.35
C ALA A 376 14.42 -15.36 12.73
N ASN A 377 15.26 -15.70 11.77
CA ASN A 377 16.69 -15.88 11.91
C ASN A 377 17.34 -14.61 12.49
N PRO A 378 17.91 -14.66 13.71
CA PRO A 378 18.44 -13.46 14.36
C PRO A 378 19.74 -12.94 13.72
N ALA A 379 20.33 -13.69 12.78
CA ALA A 379 21.58 -13.32 12.12
C ALA A 379 21.41 -12.29 10.99
N HIS A 380 20.18 -11.96 10.60
CA HIS A 380 19.86 -10.93 9.60
C HIS A 380 18.44 -10.38 9.78
N THR A 381 18.12 -9.31 9.04
CA THR A 381 16.79 -8.69 9.04
C THR A 381 16.08 -8.78 7.69
N TYR A 382 16.57 -9.60 6.77
CA TYR A 382 15.90 -9.82 5.49
C TYR A 382 14.48 -10.39 5.61
N ALA A 383 13.58 -9.88 4.78
CA ALA A 383 12.25 -10.45 4.50
C ALA A 383 11.90 -10.25 3.01
N MET A 384 10.98 -11.06 2.51
CA MET A 384 10.45 -10.92 1.15
C MET A 384 8.96 -10.60 1.19
N GLN A 385 8.49 -9.93 0.15
CA GLN A 385 7.08 -9.65 -0.11
C GLN A 385 6.69 -10.21 -1.49
N PRO A 386 6.71 -11.53 -1.72
CA PRO A 386 6.35 -12.10 -3.01
C PRO A 386 4.84 -11.99 -3.28
N LEU A 387 4.46 -11.89 -4.55
CA LEU A 387 3.10 -12.21 -4.98
C LEU A 387 2.83 -13.69 -4.77
N VAL A 388 1.65 -14.04 -4.24
CA VAL A 388 1.36 -15.42 -3.81
C VAL A 388 0.05 -16.01 -4.31
N TYR A 389 -0.96 -15.17 -4.52
CA TYR A 389 -2.24 -15.59 -5.10
C TYR A 389 -2.87 -14.47 -5.93
N ARG A 390 -3.80 -14.85 -6.80
CA ARG A 390 -4.74 -13.92 -7.45
C ARG A 390 -6.11 -13.98 -6.77
N SER A 391 -6.77 -12.83 -6.68
CA SER A 391 -8.12 -12.73 -6.13
C SER A 391 -9.17 -12.89 -7.22
N VAL A 392 -10.19 -13.70 -6.94
CA VAL A 392 -11.33 -13.97 -7.84
C VAL A 392 -12.61 -13.62 -7.11
N ASN A 393 -13.46 -12.75 -7.68
CA ASN A 393 -14.74 -12.43 -7.03
C ASN A 393 -15.75 -13.59 -7.12
N SER A 394 -16.90 -13.45 -6.47
CA SER A 394 -17.95 -14.48 -6.47
C SER A 394 -18.56 -14.79 -7.84
N ALA A 395 -18.38 -13.92 -8.83
CA ALA A 395 -18.79 -14.13 -10.22
C ALA A 395 -17.68 -14.73 -11.11
N GLY A 396 -16.48 -14.97 -10.57
CA GLY A 396 -15.34 -15.49 -11.32
C GLY A 396 -14.49 -14.43 -12.02
N ASN A 397 -14.69 -13.15 -11.74
CA ASN A 397 -13.91 -12.06 -12.34
C ASN A 397 -12.56 -11.88 -11.64
N THR A 398 -11.50 -11.86 -12.45
CA THR A 398 -10.09 -11.67 -12.07
C THR A 398 -9.31 -11.28 -13.34
N ASP A 399 -7.98 -11.25 -13.29
CA ASP A 399 -7.10 -11.06 -14.46
C ASP A 399 -7.37 -9.75 -15.25
N TYR A 400 -7.82 -8.69 -14.57
CA TYR A 400 -8.04 -7.35 -15.15
C TYR A 400 -6.73 -6.58 -15.34
N PHE A 401 -5.83 -7.10 -16.20
CA PHE A 401 -4.48 -6.56 -16.40
C PHE A 401 -4.41 -5.08 -16.83
N ASP A 402 -5.45 -4.59 -17.51
CA ASP A 402 -5.54 -3.20 -18.00
C ASP A 402 -6.33 -2.28 -17.05
N GLY A 403 -6.64 -2.77 -15.85
CA GLY A 403 -7.53 -2.11 -14.88
C GLY A 403 -9.01 -2.40 -15.10
N LEU A 404 -9.82 -1.93 -14.17
CA LEU A 404 -11.26 -1.85 -14.23
C LEU A 404 -11.65 -0.56 -14.95
N GLU A 405 -12.51 -0.67 -15.96
CA GLU A 405 -12.97 0.45 -16.78
C GLU A 405 -14.07 1.25 -16.06
N PRO A 406 -14.08 2.59 -16.15
CA PRO A 406 -15.11 3.41 -15.51
C PRO A 406 -16.45 3.35 -16.25
N ASP A 407 -17.55 3.44 -15.49
CA ASP A 407 -18.90 3.64 -16.05
C ASP A 407 -19.08 5.07 -16.56
N ILE A 408 -18.49 6.03 -15.85
CA ILE A 408 -18.45 7.46 -16.21
C ILE A 408 -17.00 7.88 -16.40
N GLU A 409 -16.54 7.90 -17.65
CA GLU A 409 -15.19 8.35 -17.99
C GLU A 409 -15.06 9.87 -17.81
N LEU A 410 -14.23 10.29 -16.86
CA LEU A 410 -13.89 11.68 -16.58
C LEU A 410 -12.48 11.77 -16.01
N VAL A 411 -11.49 11.95 -16.87
CA VAL A 411 -10.09 12.04 -16.43
C VAL A 411 -9.86 13.32 -15.62
N GLU A 412 -9.09 13.21 -14.54
CA GLU A 412 -8.66 14.34 -13.74
C GLU A 412 -7.74 15.28 -14.56
N GLU A 413 -8.06 16.58 -14.55
CA GLU A 413 -7.33 17.61 -15.32
C GLU A 413 -6.40 18.42 -14.40
N ILE A 414 -5.12 18.46 -14.76
CA ILE A 414 -4.04 19.02 -13.92
C ILE A 414 -4.18 20.54 -13.77
N ASP A 415 -4.67 21.22 -14.81
CA ASP A 415 -4.96 22.65 -14.82
C ASP A 415 -6.32 22.99 -14.15
N ASN A 416 -7.06 22.00 -13.67
CA ASN A 416 -8.40 22.17 -13.11
C ASN A 416 -8.74 21.11 -12.03
N LEU A 417 -7.82 20.92 -11.07
CA LEU A 417 -7.91 19.88 -10.05
C LEU A 417 -9.00 20.10 -8.99
N GLY A 418 -9.47 21.33 -8.82
CA GLY A 418 -10.42 21.71 -7.76
C GLY A 418 -9.95 21.37 -6.35
N THR A 419 -10.87 21.45 -5.39
CA THR A 419 -10.61 21.11 -3.98
C THR A 419 -11.27 19.78 -3.64
N LEU A 420 -10.51 18.82 -3.12
CA LEU A 420 -11.06 17.51 -2.75
C LEU A 420 -12.22 17.64 -1.76
N GLY A 421 -13.29 16.90 -2.03
CA GLY A 421 -14.54 16.97 -1.29
C GLY A 421 -15.41 18.19 -1.57
N ASP A 422 -14.94 19.26 -2.24
CA ASP A 422 -15.85 20.34 -2.65
C ASP A 422 -16.92 19.76 -3.60
N PRO A 423 -18.22 19.95 -3.35
CA PRO A 423 -19.27 19.44 -4.24
C PRO A 423 -19.14 19.91 -5.69
N ASN A 424 -18.37 20.96 -5.98
CA ASN A 424 -18.08 21.46 -7.32
C ASN A 424 -16.76 20.94 -7.91
N GLU A 425 -15.98 20.15 -7.18
CA GLU A 425 -14.83 19.41 -7.74
C GLU A 425 -15.35 18.43 -8.78
N ARG A 426 -14.70 18.34 -9.94
CA ARG A 426 -15.30 17.75 -11.14
C ARG A 426 -15.72 16.30 -10.99
N LEU A 427 -14.85 15.47 -10.41
CA LEU A 427 -15.13 14.05 -10.23
C LEU A 427 -16.25 13.85 -9.21
N LEU A 428 -16.19 14.55 -8.07
CA LEU A 428 -17.27 14.50 -7.08
C LEU A 428 -18.60 15.05 -7.63
N ARG A 429 -18.57 16.18 -8.35
CA ARG A 429 -19.74 16.78 -9.00
C ARG A 429 -20.39 15.81 -9.98
N ALA A 430 -19.59 15.07 -10.76
CA ALA A 430 -20.10 14.04 -11.67
C ALA A 430 -20.85 12.92 -10.92
N CYS A 431 -20.31 12.46 -9.77
CA CYS A 431 -21.03 11.51 -8.91
C CYS A 431 -22.34 12.11 -8.39
N LEU A 432 -22.31 13.34 -7.86
CA LEU A 432 -23.49 14.00 -7.29
C LEU A 432 -24.57 14.26 -8.35
N ASP A 433 -24.19 14.66 -9.56
CA ASP A 433 -25.14 14.84 -10.68
C ASP A 433 -25.85 13.55 -11.05
N ASP A 434 -25.11 12.43 -11.12
CA ASP A 434 -25.70 11.13 -11.44
C ASP A 434 -26.62 10.62 -10.31
N ILE A 435 -26.23 10.80 -9.05
CA ILE A 435 -27.05 10.50 -7.86
C ILE A 435 -28.39 11.26 -7.87
N ILE A 436 -28.37 12.55 -8.22
CA ILE A 436 -29.53 13.43 -8.10
C ILE A 436 -30.44 13.31 -9.32
N ASP A 437 -29.88 13.42 -10.52
CA ASP A 437 -30.65 13.58 -11.76
C ASP A 437 -30.82 12.27 -12.54
N GLY A 438 -30.05 11.22 -12.22
CA GLY A 438 -30.01 9.97 -12.99
C GLY A 438 -29.64 10.19 -14.46
N SER A 439 -28.98 11.31 -14.74
CA SER A 439 -28.53 11.69 -16.05
C SER A 439 -27.08 12.10 -15.95
N VAL A 440 -26.20 11.31 -16.59
CA VAL A 440 -24.85 11.75 -16.94
C VAL A 440 -25.00 13.05 -17.72
N ILE A 441 -24.75 14.20 -17.08
CA ILE A 441 -24.63 15.45 -17.81
C ILE A 441 -23.35 15.35 -18.64
N SER A 442 -23.53 14.85 -19.86
CA SER A 442 -22.56 14.89 -20.96
C SER A 442 -22.36 16.35 -21.39
N SER A 443 -21.78 17.19 -20.53
CA SER A 443 -21.21 18.46 -20.95
C SER A 443 -20.23 19.03 -19.93
N PHE A 444 -19.30 18.21 -19.41
CA PHE A 444 -18.01 18.80 -19.12
C PHE A 444 -17.45 19.30 -20.45
N PRO A 445 -17.16 20.61 -20.60
CA PRO A 445 -16.63 21.12 -21.86
C PRO A 445 -15.37 20.31 -22.19
N THR A 446 -15.36 19.69 -23.37
CA THR A 446 -14.18 19.00 -23.89
C THR A 446 -13.11 20.04 -24.16
N ARG A 447 -12.31 20.35 -23.13
CA ARG A 447 -11.04 21.05 -23.33
C ARG A 447 -10.11 20.09 -24.08
N PRO A 448 -9.27 20.58 -24.99
CA PRO A 448 -8.19 19.75 -25.52
C PRO A 448 -7.39 19.21 -24.35
N ARG A 449 -7.36 17.88 -24.23
CA ARG A 449 -6.68 17.17 -23.14
C ARG A 449 -5.19 17.49 -23.22
N ILE A 450 -4.66 18.24 -22.25
CA ILE A 450 -3.20 18.37 -22.09
C ILE A 450 -2.73 17.06 -21.46
N LEU A 451 -2.21 16.16 -22.30
CA LEU A 451 -1.67 14.88 -21.89
C LEU A 451 -0.20 15.06 -21.54
N PHE A 452 0.09 15.16 -20.24
CA PHE A 452 1.46 15.03 -19.77
C PHE A 452 1.81 13.56 -19.56
N ASN A 453 2.98 13.15 -20.05
CA ASN A 453 3.47 11.79 -19.83
C ASN A 453 3.91 11.64 -18.36
N LYS A 454 3.27 10.72 -17.64
CA LYS A 454 3.66 10.37 -16.26
C LYS A 454 5.08 9.81 -16.24
N VAL A 455 5.89 10.34 -15.31
CA VAL A 455 7.26 9.87 -15.02
C VAL A 455 7.28 9.02 -13.74
N SER A 456 6.65 9.50 -12.67
CA SER A 456 6.61 8.85 -11.34
C SER A 456 5.53 9.51 -10.50
N SER A 457 5.19 8.94 -9.34
CA SER A 457 4.39 9.57 -8.30
C SER A 457 5.02 9.38 -6.93
N SER A 458 4.51 10.08 -5.91
CA SER A 458 4.89 9.84 -4.52
C SER A 458 4.68 8.38 -4.12
N ASN A 459 3.58 7.74 -4.54
CA ASN A 459 3.35 6.29 -4.33
C ASN A 459 4.45 5.43 -4.96
N ASP A 460 4.91 5.77 -6.17
CA ASP A 460 5.99 5.03 -6.86
C ASP A 460 7.37 5.21 -6.18
N LEU A 461 7.49 6.20 -5.28
CA LEU A 461 8.69 6.45 -4.47
C LEU A 461 8.57 5.87 -3.05
N LYS A 462 7.37 5.49 -2.64
CA LYS A 462 7.12 4.78 -1.38
C LYS A 462 7.34 3.29 -1.60
N LEU A 463 7.92 2.64 -0.59
CA LEU A 463 7.96 1.19 -0.54
C LEU A 463 6.51 0.66 -0.49
N LEU A 464 6.18 -0.33 -1.31
CA LEU A 464 4.85 -0.95 -1.39
C LEU A 464 3.66 0.01 -1.66
N GLY A 465 3.90 1.21 -2.19
CA GLY A 465 2.88 2.26 -2.33
C GLY A 465 1.69 1.93 -3.25
N ASN A 466 1.79 0.89 -4.07
CA ASN A 466 0.72 0.39 -4.94
C ASN A 466 0.43 -1.12 -4.73
N ASP A 467 0.66 -1.62 -3.51
CA ASP A 467 0.58 -3.05 -3.22
C ASP A 467 -0.62 -3.50 -2.38
N MET A 468 -0.92 -4.80 -2.40
CA MET A 468 -1.91 -5.43 -1.52
C MET A 468 -1.27 -6.62 -0.85
N TRP A 469 -1.54 -6.77 0.43
CA TRP A 469 -0.99 -7.83 1.26
C TRP A 469 -2.05 -8.47 2.14
N ASN A 470 -1.83 -9.74 2.46
CA ASN A 470 -2.68 -10.50 3.37
C ASN A 470 -1.90 -10.86 4.63
N GLU A 471 -2.17 -10.13 5.71
CA GLU A 471 -1.56 -10.30 7.02
C GLU A 471 -2.26 -11.35 7.89
N ASN A 472 -3.50 -11.70 7.56
CA ASN A 472 -4.33 -12.65 8.34
C ASN A 472 -4.20 -14.09 7.85
N LEU A 473 -3.33 -14.32 6.87
CA LEU A 473 -3.15 -15.64 6.30
C LEU A 473 -2.50 -16.61 7.31
N SER A 474 -3.14 -17.76 7.47
CA SER A 474 -2.45 -18.91 8.04
C SER A 474 -1.63 -19.58 6.95
N LEU A 475 -0.31 -19.46 7.01
CA LEU A 475 0.55 -20.06 5.99
C LEU A 475 0.34 -21.59 5.98
N PRO A 476 0.11 -22.19 4.81
CA PRO A 476 -0.09 -23.63 4.66
C PRO A 476 1.24 -24.37 4.73
N ILE A 477 1.78 -24.50 5.94
CA ILE A 477 3.08 -25.09 6.19
C ILE A 477 2.88 -26.17 7.26
N GLU A 478 2.44 -27.36 6.85
CA GLU A 478 2.57 -28.61 7.61
C GLU A 478 2.77 -29.81 6.69
#